data_AF-A0A1G4Y703-F1
#
_entry.id   AF-A0A1G4Y703-F1
#
_cell.length_a   1.000
_cell.length_b   1.000
_cell.length_c   1.000
_cell.angle_alpha   90.00
_cell.angle_beta   90.00
_cell.angle_gamma   90.00
#
_symmetry.space_group_name_H-M   'P 1'
#
loop_
_entity.id
_entity.type
_entity.pdbx_description
1 polymer ?
#
loop_
_entity_poly.entity_id
_entity_poly.type
_entity_poly.pdbx_seq_one_letter_code
_entity_poly.pdbx_strand_id
1 'polypeptide(L)' 'MSDIERRTRVVMGKVLQIPPQDISVDASRETLAAWDSLKHMNLILALEDEFGVEFNDQEIAGINSLNLLLEALRIKCS' A
#
# COMPACT_ATOMS: atom_id res chain seq x y z
N MET A 1 4.51 2.42 15.85
CA MET A 1 3.96 1.77 14.64
C MET A 1 2.47 1.57 14.85
N SER A 2 1.63 2.23 14.05
CA SER A 2 0.17 2.00 14.09
C SER A 2 -0.17 0.62 13.53
N ASP A 3 -1.28 0.03 13.95
CA ASP A 3 -1.71 -1.30 13.49
C ASP A 3 -1.92 -1.33 11.97
N ILE A 4 -2.52 -0.26 11.43
CA ILE A 4 -2.67 -0.02 9.99
C ILE A 4 -1.33 -0.13 9.26
N GLU A 5 -0.28 0.52 9.76
CA GLU A 5 1.03 0.50 9.10
C GLU A 5 1.63 -0.91 9.04
N ARG A 6 1.51 -1.66 10.14
CA ARG A 6 2.00 -3.04 10.20
C ARG A 6 1.27 -3.92 9.18
N ARG A 7 -0.07 -3.81 9.11
CA ARG A 7 -0.91 -4.57 8.18
C ARG A 7 -0.62 -4.19 6.73
N THR A 8 -0.55 -2.89 6.40
CA THR A 8 -0.20 -2.41 5.06
C THR A 8 1.15 -2.95 4.60
N ARG A 9 2.18 -2.93 5.46
CA ARG A 9 3.50 -3.51 5.10
C ARG A 9 3.43 -5.01 4.84
N VAL A 10 2.63 -5.76 5.60
CA VAL A 10 2.43 -7.20 5.37
C VAL A 10 1.77 -7.45 4.01
N VAL A 11 0.73 -6.69 3.66
CA VAL A 11 0.07 -6.79 2.35
C VAL A 11 1.05 -6.42 1.23
N MET A 12 1.76 -5.30 1.37
CA MET A 12 2.80 -4.91 0.42
C MET A 12 3.86 -6.00 0.25
N GLY A 13 4.34 -6.61 1.33
CA GLY A 13 5.32 -7.67 1.24
C GLY A 13 4.81 -8.91 0.49
N LYS A 14 3.55 -9.29 0.72
CA LYS A 14 2.89 -10.37 -0.03
C LYS A 14 2.75 -10.04 -1.51
N VAL A 15 2.35 -8.82 -1.86
CA VAL A 15 2.13 -8.43 -3.26
C VAL A 15 3.45 -8.24 -3.99
N LEU A 16 4.36 -7.46 -3.42
CA LEU A 16 5.66 -7.10 -4.00
C LEU A 16 6.68 -8.24 -3.91
N GLN A 17 6.37 -9.32 -3.17
CA GLN A 17 7.29 -10.44 -2.91
C GLN A 17 8.58 -9.98 -2.22
N ILE A 18 8.45 -9.01 -1.31
CA ILE A 18 9.55 -8.43 -0.52
C ILE A 18 9.24 -8.68 0.96
N PRO A 19 10.21 -9.04 1.80
CA PRO A 19 10.00 -9.13 3.23
C PRO A 19 9.47 -7.80 3.80
N PRO A 20 8.40 -7.78 4.61
CA PRO A 20 7.81 -6.54 5.13
C PRO A 20 8.77 -5.71 6.00
N GLN A 21 9.82 -6.36 6.53
CA GLN A 21 10.92 -5.74 7.26
C GLN A 21 11.88 -4.93 6.37
N ASP A 22 11.99 -5.28 5.09
CA ASP A 22 12.84 -4.59 4.10
C ASP A 22 12.08 -3.43 3.43
N ILE A 23 10.78 -3.33 3.66
CA ILE A 23 9.95 -2.21 3.18
C ILE A 23 10.17 -1.02 4.12
N SER A 24 10.96 -0.06 3.64
CA SER A 24 11.18 1.21 4.32
C SER A 24 9.89 2.04 4.40
N VAL A 25 9.82 2.96 5.37
CA VAL A 25 8.72 3.92 5.47
C VAL A 25 8.65 4.86 4.26
N ASP A 26 9.81 5.10 3.62
CA ASP A 26 9.95 5.89 2.39
C ASP A 26 9.76 5.06 1.11
N ALA A 27 9.22 3.84 1.24
CA ALA A 27 8.92 2.98 0.10
C ALA A 27 7.95 3.69 -0.85
N SER A 28 8.34 3.76 -2.11
CA SER A 28 7.58 4.35 -3.20
C SER A 28 7.77 3.53 -4.48
N ARG A 29 6.96 3.82 -5.48
CA ARG A 29 7.09 3.22 -6.82
C ARG A 29 8.43 3.53 -7.48
N GLU A 30 9.08 4.61 -7.06
CA GLU A 30 10.40 5.01 -7.56
C GLU A 30 11.53 4.30 -6.80
N THR A 31 11.38 4.09 -5.48
CA THR A 31 12.42 3.44 -4.67
C THR A 31 12.36 1.91 -4.72
N LEU A 32 11.17 1.34 -4.94
CA LEU A 32 10.95 -0.10 -5.06
C LEU A 32 10.69 -0.51 -6.51
N ALA A 33 11.71 -1.02 -7.18
CA ALA A 33 11.58 -1.54 -8.55
C ALA A 33 10.54 -2.67 -8.70
N ALA A 34 10.26 -3.40 -7.63
CA ALA A 34 9.21 -4.43 -7.60
C ALA A 34 7.78 -3.86 -7.63
N TRP A 35 7.61 -2.55 -7.40
CA TRP A 35 6.32 -1.88 -7.39
C TRP A 35 5.97 -1.34 -8.79
N ASP A 36 5.76 -2.27 -9.71
CA ASP A 36 5.27 -1.99 -11.07
C ASP A 36 3.77 -1.68 -11.11
N SER A 37 3.25 -1.32 -12.29
CA SER A 37 1.84 -0.96 -12.49
C SER A 37 0.86 -2.09 -12.17
N LEU A 38 1.22 -3.35 -12.43
CA LEU A 38 0.36 -4.50 -12.15
C LEU A 38 0.36 -4.81 -10.65
N LYS A 39 1.53 -4.74 -10.01
CA LYS A 39 1.66 -4.86 -8.55
C LYS A 39 0.96 -3.73 -7.81
N HIS A 40 0.95 -2.53 -8.36
CA HIS A 40 0.21 -1.40 -7.81
C HIS A 40 -1.30 -1.70 -7.76
N MET A 41 -1.92 -2.13 -8.87
CA MET A 41 -3.34 -2.52 -8.86
C MET A 41 -3.63 -3.67 -7.89
N ASN A 42 -2.80 -4.71 -7.89
CA ASN A 42 -2.97 -5.83 -6.96
C ASN A 42 -2.83 -5.40 -5.49
N LEU A 43 -1.97 -4.41 -5.22
CA LEU A 43 -1.80 -3.87 -3.87
C LEU A 43 -3.05 -3.12 -3.42
N ILE A 44 -3.62 -2.28 -4.28
CA ILE A 44 -4.88 -1.59 -3.98
C ILE A 44 -5.96 -2.61 -3.67
N LEU A 45 -6.21 -3.57 -4.55
CA LEU A 45 -7.24 -4.60 -4.36
C LEU A 45 -7.05 -5.40 -3.06
N ALA A 46 -5.81 -5.77 -2.74
CA ALA A 46 -5.51 -6.51 -1.51
C ALA A 46 -5.71 -5.65 -0.24
N LEU A 47 -5.49 -4.34 -0.32
CA LEU A 47 -5.77 -3.42 0.77
C LEU A 47 -7.27 -3.15 0.93
N GLU A 48 -8.01 -3.06 -0.17
CA GLU A 48 -9.47 -2.97 -0.16
C GLU A 48 -10.09 -4.17 0.56
N ASP A 49 -9.67 -5.39 0.22
CA ASP A 49 -10.12 -6.62 0.86
C ASP A 49 -9.71 -6.69 2.36
N GLU A 50 -8.46 -6.36 2.68
CA GLU A 50 -7.93 -6.44 4.05
C GLU A 50 -8.58 -5.41 5.00
N PHE A 51 -8.87 -4.20 4.52
CA PHE A 51 -9.41 -3.12 5.35
C PHE A 51 -10.92 -2.90 5.14
N GLY A 52 -11.54 -3.55 4.15
CA GLY A 52 -12.95 -3.34 3.81
C GLY A 52 -13.23 -1.94 3.26
N VAL A 53 -12.30 -1.37 2.52
CA VAL A 53 -12.38 -0.02 1.94
C VAL A 53 -12.44 -0.09 0.42
N GLU A 54 -12.85 0.99 -0.24
CA GLU A 54 -12.80 1.13 -1.70
C GLU A 54 -12.05 2.41 -2.07
N PHE A 55 -11.11 2.31 -3.00
CA PHE A 55 -10.37 3.41 -3.59
C PHE A 55 -10.92 3.73 -4.98
N ASN A 56 -11.10 5.02 -5.26
CA ASN A 56 -11.46 5.45 -6.61
C ASN A 56 -10.22 5.62 -7.51
N ASP A 57 -10.42 5.73 -8.82
CA ASP A 57 -9.33 5.87 -9.80
C ASP A 57 -8.40 7.07 -9.52
N GLN A 58 -8.92 8.17 -8.95
CA GLN A 58 -8.10 9.33 -8.62
C GLN A 58 -7.21 9.07 -7.41
N GLU A 59 -7.73 8.39 -6.38
CA GLU A 59 -6.96 7.94 -5.22
C GLU A 59 -5.87 6.97 -5.65
N ILE A 60 -6.22 5.97 -6.47
CA ILE A 60 -5.28 4.99 -7.01
C ILE A 60 -4.15 5.69 -7.78
N ALA A 61 -4.49 6.61 -8.69
CA ALA A 61 -3.50 7.36 -9.46
C ALA A 61 -2.60 8.25 -8.57
N GLY A 62 -3.13 8.77 -7.46
CA GLY A 62 -2.38 9.57 -6.48
C GLY A 62 -1.49 8.73 -5.56
N ILE A 63 -1.80 7.45 -5.36
CA ILE A 63 -1.06 6.57 -4.47
C ILE A 63 0.21 6.07 -5.16
N ASN A 64 1.36 6.66 -4.80
CA ASN A 64 2.66 6.25 -5.32
C ASN A 64 3.67 5.85 -4.22
N SER A 65 3.28 5.94 -2.96
CA SER A 65 4.16 5.77 -1.80
C SER A 65 3.42 5.13 -0.63
N LEU A 66 4.16 4.45 0.24
CA LEU A 66 3.62 3.87 1.48
C LEU A 66 2.99 4.95 2.36
N ASN A 67 3.59 6.13 2.50
CA ASN A 67 2.99 7.22 3.27
C ASN A 67 1.59 7.61 2.76
N LEU A 68 1.41 7.71 1.44
CA LEU A 68 0.10 8.04 0.85
C LEU A 68 -0.92 6.92 1.05
N LEU A 69 -0.49 5.65 0.95
CA LEU A 69 -1.35 4.51 1.31
C LEU A 69 -1.84 4.61 2.75
N LEU A 70 -0.95 4.90 3.69
CA LEU A 70 -1.29 5.01 5.11
C LEU A 70 -2.24 6.17 5.38
N GLU A 71 -2.04 7.30 4.71
CA GLU A 71 -2.92 8.46 4.82
C GLU A 71 -4.32 8.14 4.29
N ALA A 72 -4.42 7.57 3.08
CA ALA A 72 -5.69 7.18 2.48
C ALA A 72 -6.43 6.15 3.34
N LEU A 73 -5.73 5.12 3.84
CA LEU A 73 -6.30 4.12 4.74
C LEU A 73 -6.78 4.72 6.07
N ARG A 74 -6.04 5.67 6.65
CA ARG A 74 -6.45 6.35 7.89
C ARG A 74 -7.73 7.15 7.69
N ILE A 75 -7.88 7.82 6.55
CA ILE A 75 -9.09 8.59 6.23
C ILE A 75 -10.28 7.65 6.06
N LYS A 76 -10.10 6.52 5.38
CA LYS A 76 -11.17 5.55 5.10
C LYS A 76 -11.57 4.68 6.29
N CYS A 77 -10.62 4.34 7.17
CA CYS A 77 -10.85 3.53 8.37
C CYS A 77 -11.25 4.36 9.60
N SER A 78 -11.41 5.67 9.47
CA SER A 78 -11.87 6.55 10.56
C SER A 78 -13.38 6.53 10.72
#